data_AF-A0A2M7ENS8-F1
#
_entry.id   AF-A0A2M7ENS8-F1
#
_cell.length_a   1.000
_cell.length_b   1.000
_cell.length_c   1.000
_cell.angle_alpha   90.00
_cell.angle_beta   90.00
_cell.angle_gamma   90.00
#
_symmetry.space_group_name_H-M   'P 1'
#
loop_
_entity.id
_entity.type
_entity.pdbx_description
1 polymer ?
#
loop_
_entity_poly.entity_id
_entity_poly.type
_entity_poly.pdbx_seq_one_letter_code
_entity_poly.pdbx_strand_id
1 'polypeptide(L)' 'MILTALAGGVFGLYLLVRGDGPARFVGILLIIAAALFGFLFWVAIYVDLPPHEAARSLLTEVGHV' A
#
# COMPACT_ATOMS: atom_id res chain seq x y z
N MET A 1 0.36 0.87 10.43
CA MET A 1 -0.76 0.66 9.48
C MET A 1 -0.30 -0.16 8.27
N ILE A 2 0.66 0.32 7.46
CA ILE A 2 1.18 -0.44 6.30
C ILE A 2 1.92 -1.74 6.70
N LEU A 3 2.66 -1.73 7.81
CA LEU A 3 3.34 -2.91 8.35
C LEU A 3 2.36 -4.03 8.71
N THR A 4 1.17 -3.67 9.20
CA THR A 4 0.11 -4.62 9.56
C THR A 4 -0.48 -5.28 8.31
N ALA A 5 -0.66 -4.51 7.22
CA ALA A 5 -1.11 -5.03 5.93
C ALA A 5 -0.05 -5.97 5.31
N LEU A 6 1.23 -5.62 5.41
CA LEU A 6 2.33 -6.49 4.96
C LEU A 6 2.38 -7.80 5.76
N ALA A 7 2.28 -7.72 7.09
CA ALA A 7 2.23 -8.90 7.95
C ALA A 7 1.01 -9.79 7.63
N GLY A 8 -0.15 -9.18 7.40
CA GLY A 8 -1.37 -9.88 6.98
C GLY A 8 -1.23 -10.57 5.62
N GLY A 9 -0.61 -9.90 4.64
CA GLY A 9 -0.35 -10.48 3.32
C GLY A 9 0.61 -11.67 3.37
N VAL A 10 1.72 -11.55 4.11
CA VAL A 10 2.70 -12.64 4.30
C VAL A 10 2.06 -13.82 5.06
N PHE A 11 1.27 -13.54 6.09
CA PHE A 11 0.55 -14.57 6.84
C PHE A 11 -0.52 -15.26 5.98
N GLY A 12 -1.22 -14.51 5.14
CA GLY A 12 -2.17 -15.07 4.18
C GLY A 12 -1.48 -15.99 3.16
N LEU A 13 -0.29 -15.63 2.71
CA LEU A 13 0.54 -16.44 1.80
C LEU A 13 1.04 -17.73 2.48
N TYR A 14 1.40 -17.65 3.76
CA TYR A 14 1.74 -18.82 4.58
C TYR A 14 0.55 -19.79 4.70
N LEU A 15 -0.66 -19.30 4.99
CA LEU A 15 -1.87 -20.11 5.06
C LEU A 15 -2.27 -20.69 3.71
N LEU A 16 -2.00 -19.99 2.61
CA LEU A 16 -2.26 -20.51 1.26
C LEU A 16 -1.37 -21.70 0.92
N VAL A 17 -0.08 -21.62 1.27
CA VAL A 17 0.92 -22.65 0.96
C VAL A 17 0.81 -23.84 1.91
N ARG A 18 0.63 -23.58 3.21
CA ARG A 18 0.74 -24.60 4.27
C ARG A 18 -0.59 -24.97 4.93
N GLY A 19 -1.67 -24.24 4.65
CA GLY A 19 -2.96 -24.47 5.28
C GLY A 19 -3.78 -25.55 4.59
N ASP A 20 -4.61 -26.23 5.40
CA ASP A 20 -5.66 -27.13 4.94
C ASP A 20 -6.77 -26.37 4.22
N GLY A 21 -7.66 -27.07 3.51
CA GLY A 21 -8.72 -26.48 2.65
C GLY A 21 -9.38 -25.22 3.22
N PRO A 22 -9.93 -25.22 4.45
CA PRO A 22 -10.53 -24.04 5.09
C PRO A 22 -9.54 -22.90 5.35
N ALA A 23 -8.31 -23.22 5.77
CA ALA A 23 -7.27 -22.23 6.05
C ALA A 23 -6.77 -21.54 4.78
N ARG A 24 -6.80 -22.22 3.62
CA ARG A 24 -6.49 -21.60 2.33
C ARG A 24 -7.47 -20.49 1.97
N PHE A 25 -8.76 -20.66 2.24
CA PHE A 25 -9.76 -19.61 2.00
C PHE A 25 -9.48 -18.36 2.84
N VAL A 26 -9.14 -18.54 4.12
CA VAL A 26 -8.73 -17.44 5.01
C VAL A 26 -7.46 -16.78 4.49
N GLY A 27 -6.48 -17.56 4.03
CA GLY A 27 -5.25 -17.05 3.42
C GLY A 27 -5.51 -16.18 2.19
N ILE A 28 -6.40 -16.62 1.29
CA ILE A 28 -6.81 -15.85 0.11
C ILE A 28 -7.46 -14.52 0.52
N LEU A 29 -8.37 -14.55 1.49
CA LEU A 29 -9.05 -13.36 2.00
C LEU A 29 -8.07 -12.34 2.57
N LEU A 30 -7.07 -12.79 3.33
CA LEU A 30 -6.02 -11.95 3.88
C LEU A 30 -5.13 -11.34 2.79
N ILE A 31 -4.79 -12.12 1.75
CA ILE A 31 -4.03 -11.64 0.60
C ILE A 31 -4.82 -10.55 -0.15
N ILE A 32 -6.11 -10.76 -0.42
CA ILE A 32 -6.98 -9.79 -1.09
C ILE A 32 -7.05 -8.49 -0.28
N ALA A 33 -7.26 -8.60 1.04
CA ALA A 33 -7.31 -7.43 1.92
C ALA A 33 -5.98 -6.65 1.93
N ALA A 34 -4.84 -7.36 1.98
CA ALA A 34 -3.52 -6.74 1.91
C ALA A 34 -3.26 -6.06 0.55
N ALA A 35 -3.68 -6.69 -0.54
CA ALA A 35 -3.56 -6.13 -1.89
C ALA A 35 -4.42 -4.87 -2.04
N LEU A 36 -5.66 -4.88 -1.54
CA LEU A 36 -6.54 -3.71 -1.54
C LEU A 36 -5.91 -2.56 -0.75
N PHE A 37 -5.37 -2.85 0.44
CA PHE A 37 -4.71 -1.84 1.26
C PHE A 37 -3.46 -1.25 0.59
N GLY A 38 -2.64 -2.10 -0.04
CA GLY A 38 -1.47 -1.68 -0.81
C GLY A 38 -1.85 -0.82 -2.02
N PHE A 39 -2.93 -1.18 -2.73
CA PHE A 39 -3.46 -0.41 -3.84
C PHE A 39 -3.95 0.97 -3.39
N LEU A 40 -4.75 1.04 -2.32
CA LEU A 40 -5.23 2.32 -1.77
C LEU A 40 -4.08 3.20 -1.29
N PHE A 41 -3.06 2.61 -0.65
CA PHE A 41 -1.87 3.33 -0.24
C PHE A 41 -1.07 3.88 -1.43
N TRP A 42 -0.93 3.09 -2.50
CA TRP A 42 -0.32 3.53 -3.75
C TRP A 42 -1.09 4.71 -4.36
N VAL A 43 -2.42 4.61 -4.46
CA VAL A 43 -3.28 5.68 -4.97
C VAL A 43 -3.13 6.94 -4.13
N ALA A 44 -3.12 6.83 -2.79
CA ALA A 44 -2.91 7.97 -1.91
C ALA A 44 -1.58 8.66 -2.19
N ILE A 45 -0.48 7.92 -2.34
CA ILE A 45 0.82 8.50 -2.69
C ILE A 45 0.77 9.17 -4.06
N TYR A 46 0.27 8.50 -5.08
CA TYR A 46 0.33 9.00 -6.46
C TYR A 46 -0.60 10.17 -6.74
N VAL A 47 -1.73 10.25 -6.03
CA VAL A 47 -2.73 11.31 -6.21
C VAL A 47 -2.37 12.54 -5.37
N ASP A 48 -1.88 12.38 -4.14
CA ASP A 48 -1.52 13.50 -3.27
C ASP A 48 -0.08 14.00 -3.47
N LEU A 49 0.73 13.37 -4.33
CA LEU A 49 2.06 13.92 -4.63
C LEU A 49 1.87 15.21 -5.45
N PRO A 50 2.20 16.40 -4.90
CA PRO A 50 2.09 17.63 -5.67
C PRO A 50 2.95 17.44 -6.93
N PRO A 51 2.41 17.78 -8.13
CA PRO A 51 3.16 17.65 -9.36
C PRO A 51 4.51 18.34 -9.18
N HIS A 52 5.60 17.70 -9.60
CA HIS A 52 6.96 18.23 -9.40
C HIS A 52 7.12 19.70 -9.85
N GLU A 53 6.23 20.18 -10.71
CA GLU A 53 6.09 21.56 -11.14
C GLU A 53 5.62 22.52 -10.03
N ALA A 54 4.67 22.12 -9.18
CA ALA A 54 4.20 22.91 -8.03
C ALA A 54 5.25 23.02 -6.92
N ALA A 55 6.09 21.99 -6.74
CA ALA A 55 7.21 22.05 -5.82
C ALA A 55 8.33 22.98 -6.33
N ARG A 56 8.52 23.06 -7.66
CA ARG A 56 9.50 23.95 -8.30
C ARG A 56 9.08 25.42 -8.24
N SER A 57 7.80 25.74 -8.46
CA SER A 57 7.31 27.12 -8.36
C SER A 57 7.45 27.68 -6.94
N LEU A 58 7.16 26.89 -5.90
CA LEU A 58 7.35 27.29 -4.50
C LEU A 58 8.82 27.59 -4.15
N LEU A 59 9.78 26.82 -4.66
CA LEU A 59 11.20 27.08 -4.44
C LEU A 59 11.71 28.32 -5.19
N THR A 60 11.10 28.64 -6.34
CA THR A 60 11.49 29.81 -7.15
C THR A 60 10.93 31.11 -6.56
N GLU A 61 9.74 31.05 -5.94
CA GLU A 61 9.11 32.18 -5.26
C GLU A 61 9.81 32.54 -3.94
N VAL A 62 10.28 31.54 -3.19
CA VAL A 62 11.06 31.75 -1.95
C VAL A 62 12.49 32.27 -2.21
N GLY A 63 13.08 31.97 -3.37
CA GLY A 63 14.42 32.47 -3.75
C GLY A 63 14.45 33.92 -4.28
N HIS A 64 13.30 34.55 -4.44
CA HIS A 64 13.16 35.93 -4.94
C HIS A 64 12.80 36.96 -3.85
N VAL A 65 12.78 36.55 -2.58
CA VAL A 65 12.67 37.43 -1.39
C VAL A 65 14.05 37.59 -0.75
#